data_AF-A0A1H9DHW0-F1
#
_entry.id   AF-A0A1H9DHW0-F1
#
_cell.length_a   1.000
_cell.length_b   1.000
_cell.length_c   1.000
_cell.angle_alpha   90.00
_cell.angle_beta   90.00
_cell.angle_gamma   90.00
#
_symmetry.space_group_name_H-M   'P 1'
#
loop_
_entity.id
_entity.type
_entity.pdbx_description
1 polymer ?
#
loop_
_entity_poly.entity_id
_entity_poly.type
_entity_poly.pdbx_seq_one_letter_code
_entity_poly.pdbx_strand_id
1 'polypeptide(L)'
;MERITEDQISRLVGFVDSRVSDPLSTQDEGDRRMATALRMVVNKQIAAVRYYRASLSGGVVTSEVHAISAWNSLVSIALIWQNHPEFPADAAIETFEFDAANPLLPEPARRPAPPDDQDLWAAVVAADRRLARARADFHQHAAARREVLADALALRPSNAWECGSALSFLSVLPEDVPALVDQLVECATLDGWALEARSALAAGRRAEVLPLVRQAVDRRLPIADALDYRRLAELLHHVGDEEALHALVESARGHGEQEVRDLADELLSG
;
A
#
# COMPACT_ATOMS: atom_id res chain seq x y z
N MET A 1 -20.78 -5.71 23.40
CA MET A 1 -19.43 -5.96 22.87
C MET A 1 -18.46 -5.90 24.03
N GLU A 2 -17.89 -7.03 24.43
CA GLU A 2 -16.68 -6.99 25.26
C GLU A 2 -15.56 -6.42 24.39
N ARG A 3 -14.95 -5.33 24.86
CA ARG A 3 -13.87 -4.67 24.12
C ARG A 3 -12.64 -5.54 24.22
N ILE A 4 -11.99 -5.83 23.10
CA ILE A 4 -10.64 -6.44 23.06
C ILE A 4 -9.77 -5.70 24.08
N THR A 5 -9.28 -6.44 25.08
CA THR A 5 -8.50 -5.88 26.18
C THR A 5 -7.07 -5.58 25.72
N GLU A 6 -6.37 -4.69 26.43
CA GLU A 6 -4.98 -4.34 26.03
C GLU A 6 -4.05 -5.52 26.27
N ASP A 7 -4.41 -6.34 27.23
CA ASP A 7 -3.74 -7.59 27.55
C ASP A 7 -3.89 -8.59 26.40
N GLN A 8 -5.10 -8.79 25.85
CA GLN A 8 -5.30 -9.62 24.64
C GLN A 8 -4.51 -9.11 23.44
N ILE A 9 -4.51 -7.79 23.19
CA ILE A 9 -3.70 -7.19 22.12
C ILE A 9 -2.21 -7.47 22.37
N SER A 10 -1.72 -7.19 23.57
CA SER A 10 -0.31 -7.35 23.91
C SER A 10 0.16 -8.80 23.80
N ARG A 11 -0.67 -9.77 24.19
CA ARG A 11 -0.35 -11.19 24.08
C ARG A 11 -0.33 -11.66 22.63
N LEU A 12 -1.34 -11.30 21.82
CA LEU A 12 -1.38 -11.67 20.40
C LEU A 12 -0.21 -11.02 19.63
N VAL A 13 0.07 -9.75 19.91
CA VAL A 13 1.20 -9.02 19.31
C VAL A 13 2.53 -9.63 19.71
N GLY A 14 2.77 -9.84 21.00
CA GLY A 14 4.01 -10.47 21.46
C GLY A 14 4.22 -11.86 20.88
N PHE A 15 3.15 -12.63 20.71
CA PHE A 15 3.19 -13.93 20.05
C PHE A 15 3.57 -13.83 18.58
N VAL A 16 2.93 -12.93 17.81
CA VAL A 16 3.21 -12.74 16.38
C VAL A 16 4.61 -12.15 16.17
N ASP A 17 4.99 -11.11 16.91
CA ASP A 17 6.28 -10.42 16.77
C ASP A 17 7.47 -11.32 17.08
N SER A 18 7.33 -12.26 18.02
CA SER A 18 8.39 -13.23 18.34
C SER A 18 8.57 -14.32 17.28
N ARG A 19 7.64 -14.43 16.31
CA ARG A 19 7.62 -15.47 15.27
C ARG A 19 7.82 -14.92 13.87
N VAL A 20 7.52 -13.64 13.66
CA VAL A 20 8.02 -12.91 12.49
C VAL A 20 9.54 -12.76 12.65
N SER A 21 10.29 -13.44 11.79
CA SER A 21 11.76 -13.45 11.84
C SER A 21 12.30 -12.02 11.80
N ASP A 22 13.36 -11.76 12.58
CA ASP A 22 14.03 -10.47 12.51
C ASP A 22 14.69 -10.32 11.11
N PRO A 23 14.35 -9.30 10.30
CA PRO A 23 14.87 -9.18 8.94
C PRO A 23 16.40 -9.12 8.88
N LEU A 24 17.04 -8.64 9.96
CA LEU A 24 18.49 -8.54 10.08
C LEU A 24 19.17 -9.87 10.36
N SER A 25 18.41 -10.90 10.77
CA SER A 25 18.93 -12.23 11.09
C SER A 25 19.04 -13.15 9.86
N THR A 26 18.36 -12.82 8.76
CA THR A 26 18.35 -13.62 7.53
C THR A 26 19.46 -13.21 6.58
N GLN A 27 20.25 -14.17 6.10
CA GLN A 27 21.31 -13.93 5.11
C GLN A 27 20.75 -13.77 3.69
N ASP A 28 19.62 -14.42 3.40
CA ASP A 28 18.93 -14.32 2.12
C ASP A 28 18.15 -13.00 2.00
N GLU A 29 18.37 -12.29 0.89
CA GLU A 29 17.74 -10.98 0.63
C GLU A 29 16.24 -11.11 0.32
N GLY A 30 15.81 -12.21 -0.30
CA GLY A 30 14.40 -12.50 -0.55
C GLY A 30 13.65 -12.73 0.76
N ASP A 31 14.22 -13.56 1.63
CA ASP A 31 13.64 -13.82 2.96
C ASP A 31 13.65 -12.56 3.83
N ARG A 32 14.69 -11.72 3.74
CA ARG A 32 14.76 -10.42 4.43
C ARG A 32 13.66 -9.47 3.99
N ARG A 33 13.40 -9.37 2.68
CA ARG A 33 12.30 -8.54 2.14
C ARG A 33 10.94 -9.07 2.57
N MET A 34 10.76 -10.38 2.51
CA MET A 34 9.53 -11.03 2.97
C MET A 34 9.27 -10.80 4.46
N ALA A 35 10.28 -10.99 5.31
CA ALA A 35 10.21 -10.73 6.74
C ALA A 35 9.89 -9.25 7.04
N THR A 36 10.52 -8.33 6.31
CA THR A 36 10.24 -6.88 6.43
C THR A 36 8.80 -6.56 6.05
N ALA A 37 8.31 -7.09 4.93
CA ALA A 37 6.94 -6.89 4.46
C ALA A 37 5.92 -7.44 5.46
N LEU A 38 6.13 -8.66 5.97
CA LEU A 38 5.25 -9.28 6.97
C LEU A 38 5.23 -8.45 8.26
N ARG A 39 6.39 -7.95 8.72
CA ARG A 39 6.48 -7.09 9.90
C ARG A 39 5.75 -5.76 9.71
N MET A 40 5.86 -5.15 8.52
CA MET A 40 5.10 -3.94 8.18
C MET A 40 3.58 -4.18 8.21
N VAL A 41 3.12 -5.31 7.65
CA VAL A 41 1.69 -5.68 7.69
C VAL A 41 1.22 -5.85 9.13
N VAL A 42 1.95 -6.62 9.94
CA VAL A 42 1.64 -6.83 11.37
C VAL A 42 1.57 -5.49 12.11
N ASN A 43 2.59 -4.64 11.98
CA ASN A 43 2.62 -3.32 12.62
C ASN A 43 1.44 -2.43 12.19
N LYS A 44 1.06 -2.46 10.92
CA LYS A 44 -0.10 -1.71 10.41
C LYS A 44 -1.41 -2.19 11.03
N GLN A 45 -1.60 -3.51 11.17
CA GLN A 45 -2.80 -4.05 11.81
C GLN A 45 -2.83 -3.72 13.31
N ILE A 46 -1.68 -3.79 14.00
CA ILE A 46 -1.56 -3.40 15.42
C ILE A 46 -1.94 -1.94 15.62
N ALA A 47 -1.40 -1.06 14.77
CA ALA A 47 -1.70 0.36 14.81
C ALA A 47 -3.20 0.63 14.60
N ALA A 48 -3.84 -0.07 13.66
CA ALA A 48 -5.28 0.06 13.41
C ALA A 48 -6.13 -0.36 14.62
N VAL A 49 -5.81 -1.50 15.25
CA VAL A 49 -6.52 -1.98 16.45
C VAL A 49 -6.35 -1.01 17.62
N ARG A 50 -5.11 -0.54 17.87
CA ARG A 50 -4.81 0.43 18.94
C ARG A 50 -5.47 1.79 18.69
N TYR A 51 -5.47 2.27 17.45
CA TYR A 51 -6.10 3.52 17.07
C TYR A 51 -7.61 3.50 17.33
N TYR A 52 -8.30 2.42 16.94
CA TYR A 52 -9.72 2.27 17.21
C TYR A 52 -10.01 2.22 18.71
N ARG A 53 -9.20 1.50 19.48
CA ARG A 53 -9.33 1.42 20.94
C ARG A 53 -9.13 2.78 21.63
N ALA A 54 -8.19 3.58 21.14
CA ALA A 54 -7.91 4.93 21.66
C ALA A 54 -8.96 5.96 21.23
N SER A 55 -9.69 5.69 20.14
CA SER A 55 -10.76 6.56 19.64
C SER A 55 -11.98 6.45 20.56
N LEU A 56 -12.35 7.56 21.20
CA LEU A 56 -13.52 7.65 22.08
C LEU A 56 -14.81 7.23 21.33
N SER A 57 -15.76 6.65 22.08
CA SER A 57 -16.97 5.93 21.65
C SER A 57 -17.99 6.69 20.76
N GLY A 58 -17.62 7.78 20.10
CA GLY A 58 -18.50 8.67 19.34
C GLY A 58 -18.19 8.83 17.86
N GLY A 59 -17.22 8.09 17.29
CA GLY A 59 -16.72 8.36 15.95
C GLY A 59 -16.57 7.13 15.05
N VAL A 60 -17.55 6.98 14.15
CA VAL A 60 -17.49 6.29 12.85
C VAL A 60 -17.46 4.75 12.86
N VAL A 61 -18.58 4.15 12.46
CA VAL A 61 -18.80 2.71 12.16
C VAL A 61 -17.70 2.12 11.27
N THR A 62 -17.08 2.93 10.40
CA THR A 62 -15.98 2.47 9.54
C THR A 62 -14.71 2.15 10.32
N SER A 63 -14.40 2.87 11.40
CA SER A 63 -13.21 2.60 12.23
C SER A 63 -13.32 1.27 12.97
N GLU A 64 -14.53 0.88 13.35
CA GLU A 64 -14.84 -0.42 13.96
C GLU A 64 -14.65 -1.56 12.97
N VAL A 65 -15.20 -1.44 11.75
CA VAL A 65 -15.01 -2.45 10.69
C VAL A 65 -13.52 -2.64 10.37
N HIS A 66 -12.75 -1.56 10.30
CA HIS A 66 -11.31 -1.65 10.05
C HIS A 66 -10.54 -2.29 11.22
N ALA A 67 -10.88 -1.97 12.46
CA ALA A 67 -10.26 -2.58 13.63
C ALA A 67 -10.58 -4.08 13.73
N ILE A 68 -11.82 -4.46 13.43
CA ILE A 68 -12.25 -5.86 13.35
C ILE A 68 -11.47 -6.61 12.27
N SER A 69 -11.37 -6.03 11.07
CA SER A 69 -10.60 -6.63 9.97
C SER A 69 -9.12 -6.75 10.32
N ALA A 70 -8.55 -5.75 10.99
CA ALA A 70 -7.15 -5.74 11.42
C ALA A 70 -6.88 -6.80 12.49
N TRP A 71 -7.77 -6.92 13.47
CA TRP A 71 -7.74 -7.96 14.49
C TRP A 71 -7.82 -9.36 13.90
N ASN A 72 -8.81 -9.60 13.03
CA ASN A 72 -8.97 -10.89 12.35
C ASN A 72 -7.75 -11.25 11.48
N SER A 73 -7.09 -10.26 10.89
CA SER A 73 -5.85 -10.47 10.14
C SER A 73 -4.70 -10.90 11.06
N LEU A 74 -4.55 -10.27 12.23
CA LEU A 74 -3.54 -10.66 13.22
C LEU A 74 -3.80 -12.07 13.75
N VAL A 75 -5.06 -12.42 14.04
CA VAL A 75 -5.42 -13.78 14.46
C VAL A 75 -5.14 -14.79 13.34
N SER A 76 -5.46 -14.47 12.08
CA SER A 76 -5.17 -15.35 10.94
C SER A 76 -3.68 -15.62 10.76
N ILE A 77 -2.83 -14.60 10.98
CA ILE A 77 -1.38 -14.75 10.97
C ILE A 77 -0.94 -15.65 12.14
N ALA A 78 -1.47 -15.44 13.35
CA ALA A 78 -1.14 -16.24 14.52
C ALA A 78 -1.55 -17.73 14.35
N LEU A 79 -2.65 -18.01 13.65
CA LEU A 79 -3.17 -19.37 13.41
C LEU A 79 -2.22 -20.26 12.59
N ILE A 80 -1.26 -19.68 11.87
CA ILE A 80 -0.16 -20.44 11.23
C ILE A 80 0.59 -21.28 12.29
N TRP A 81 0.64 -20.79 13.53
CA TRP A 81 1.27 -21.43 14.67
C TRP A 81 0.27 -21.97 15.70
N GLN A 82 -0.95 -22.34 15.29
CA GLN A 82 -2.00 -22.83 16.21
C GLN A 82 -1.58 -24.03 17.08
N ASN A 83 -0.63 -24.84 16.60
CA ASN A 83 -0.12 -26.01 17.33
C ASN A 83 1.02 -25.64 18.30
N HIS A 84 1.42 -24.37 18.37
CA HIS A 84 2.50 -23.92 19.23
C HIS A 84 2.00 -23.85 20.70
N PRO A 85 2.79 -24.34 21.69
CA PRO A 85 2.35 -24.39 23.09
C PRO A 85 2.06 -23.03 23.71
N GLU A 86 2.67 -21.96 23.19
CA GLU A 86 2.43 -20.57 23.62
C GLU A 86 1.30 -19.86 22.83
N PHE A 87 0.55 -20.57 21.98
CA PHE A 87 -0.52 -19.97 21.20
C PHE A 87 -1.56 -19.33 22.14
N PRO A 88 -1.84 -18.01 22.00
CA PRO A 88 -2.74 -17.30 22.91
C PRO A 88 -4.19 -17.61 22.51
N ALA A 89 -4.66 -18.81 22.86
CA ALA A 89 -5.98 -19.30 22.47
C ALA A 89 -7.10 -18.35 22.90
N ASP A 90 -6.99 -17.74 24.07
CA ASP A 90 -7.96 -16.78 24.59
C ASP A 90 -7.95 -15.41 23.87
N ALA A 91 -6.83 -15.02 23.25
CA ALA A 91 -6.77 -13.86 22.35
C ALA A 91 -7.25 -14.20 20.93
N ALA A 92 -7.11 -15.46 20.50
CA ALA A 92 -7.50 -15.92 19.17
C ALA A 92 -8.97 -16.40 19.06
N ILE A 93 -9.59 -16.82 20.16
CA ILE A 93 -10.98 -17.31 20.21
C ILE A 93 -11.99 -16.15 20.05
N GLU A 94 -11.63 -14.94 20.48
CA GLU A 94 -12.40 -13.72 20.18
C GLU A 94 -12.11 -13.21 18.76
N THR A 95 -12.11 -14.10 17.76
CA THR A 95 -12.42 -13.67 16.40
C THR A 95 -13.84 -13.12 16.41
N PHE A 96 -14.04 -11.93 15.84
CA PHE A 96 -15.38 -11.38 15.65
C PHE A 96 -16.15 -12.30 14.69
N GLU A 97 -16.87 -13.27 15.25
CA GLU A 97 -17.95 -13.93 14.53
C GLU A 97 -18.98 -12.84 14.21
N PHE A 98 -19.01 -12.39 12.96
CA PHE A 98 -20.13 -11.62 12.44
C PHE A 98 -21.38 -12.48 12.65
N ASP A 99 -22.28 -12.02 13.52
CA ASP A 99 -23.53 -12.63 13.95
C ASP A 99 -24.14 -13.62 12.92
N ALA A 100 -23.77 -14.90 13.04
CA ALA A 100 -24.54 -16.03 12.54
C ALA A 100 -25.09 -16.74 13.78
N ALA A 101 -26.22 -16.23 14.25
CA ALA A 101 -26.85 -16.47 15.54
C ALA A 101 -26.97 -17.94 16.02
N ASN A 102 -26.80 -18.06 17.34
CA ASN A 102 -27.64 -18.78 18.32
C ASN A 102 -27.27 -20.24 18.75
N PRO A 103 -27.29 -20.56 20.06
CA PRO A 103 -26.60 -21.70 20.68
C PRO A 103 -27.50 -22.93 20.95
N LEU A 104 -28.37 -23.36 20.00
CA LEU A 104 -29.30 -24.48 20.27
C LEU A 104 -29.61 -25.49 19.12
N LEU A 105 -28.89 -25.59 17.99
CA LEU A 105 -29.20 -26.58 16.92
C LEU A 105 -27.97 -27.01 16.06
N PRO A 106 -28.08 -28.13 15.32
CA PRO A 106 -27.62 -29.50 15.60
C PRO A 106 -26.17 -29.78 15.13
N GLU A 107 -25.71 -31.04 15.26
CA GLU A 107 -24.37 -31.55 14.91
C GLU A 107 -23.61 -30.79 13.81
N PRO A 108 -22.28 -30.61 13.96
CA PRO A 108 -21.48 -29.80 13.06
C PRO A 108 -21.67 -30.29 11.63
N ALA A 109 -22.38 -29.49 10.83
CA ALA A 109 -22.40 -29.68 9.40
C ALA A 109 -20.94 -29.76 8.96
N ARG A 110 -20.56 -30.93 8.44
CA ARG A 110 -19.21 -31.27 8.01
C ARG A 110 -18.64 -30.05 7.29
N ARG A 111 -17.66 -29.38 7.91
CA ARG A 111 -16.97 -28.24 7.28
C ARG A 111 -16.56 -28.72 5.89
N PRO A 112 -16.99 -28.03 4.80
CA PRO A 112 -16.60 -28.46 3.47
C PRO A 112 -15.08 -28.60 3.45
N ALA A 113 -14.57 -29.63 2.79
CA ALA A 113 -13.14 -29.80 2.63
C ALA A 113 -12.57 -28.48 2.08
N PRO A 114 -11.40 -28.04 2.56
CA PRO A 114 -10.78 -26.83 2.02
C PRO A 114 -10.67 -26.97 0.50
N PRO A 115 -10.93 -25.90 -0.26
CA PRO A 115 -10.79 -25.92 -1.71
C PRO A 115 -9.36 -26.36 -2.05
N ASP A 116 -9.21 -27.13 -3.13
CA ASP A 116 -7.87 -27.47 -3.60
C ASP A 116 -7.18 -26.23 -4.19
N ASP A 117 -5.86 -26.31 -4.37
CA ASP A 117 -5.06 -25.20 -4.89
C ASP A 117 -5.52 -24.75 -6.29
N GLN A 118 -6.09 -25.67 -7.08
CA GLN A 118 -6.59 -25.41 -8.41
C GLN A 118 -7.86 -24.55 -8.37
N ASP A 119 -8.77 -24.83 -7.43
CA ASP A 119 -9.97 -24.04 -7.16
C ASP A 119 -9.61 -22.64 -6.65
N LEU A 120 -8.63 -22.54 -5.74
CA LEU A 120 -8.13 -21.25 -5.25
C LEU A 120 -7.52 -20.42 -6.39
N TRP A 121 -6.68 -21.02 -7.23
CA TRP A 121 -6.12 -20.34 -8.39
C TRP A 121 -7.19 -19.91 -9.40
N ALA A 122 -8.18 -20.77 -9.66
CA ALA A 122 -9.31 -20.44 -10.53
C ALA A 122 -10.11 -19.25 -9.99
N ALA A 123 -10.27 -19.13 -8.67
CA ALA A 123 -10.91 -17.98 -8.03
C ALA A 123 -10.12 -16.67 -8.23
N VAL A 124 -8.78 -16.71 -8.16
CA VAL A 124 -7.91 -15.56 -8.45
C VAL A 124 -8.09 -15.11 -9.90
N VAL A 125 -7.98 -16.04 -10.86
CA VAL A 125 -8.18 -15.73 -12.29
C VAL A 125 -9.58 -15.16 -12.56
N ALA A 126 -10.61 -15.67 -11.87
CA ALA A 126 -11.96 -15.13 -11.98
C ALA A 126 -12.09 -13.72 -11.38
N ALA A 127 -11.39 -13.42 -10.30
CA ALA A 127 -11.33 -12.08 -9.72
C ALA A 127 -10.63 -11.10 -10.68
N ASP A 128 -9.49 -11.47 -11.26
CA ASP A 128 -8.75 -10.64 -12.22
C ASP A 128 -9.58 -10.34 -13.47
N ARG A 129 -10.31 -11.33 -14.00
CA ARG A 129 -11.23 -11.11 -15.13
C ARG A 129 -12.36 -10.14 -14.78
N ARG A 130 -12.90 -10.21 -13.55
CA ARG A 130 -13.92 -9.26 -13.09
C ARG A 130 -13.34 -7.86 -12.96
N LEU A 131 -12.14 -7.73 -12.40
CA LEU A 131 -11.43 -6.46 -12.29
C LEU A 131 -11.16 -5.85 -13.67
N ALA A 132 -10.64 -6.63 -14.63
CA ALA A 132 -10.38 -6.17 -15.98
C ALA A 132 -11.66 -5.65 -16.69
N ARG A 133 -12.79 -6.35 -16.53
CA ARG A 133 -14.09 -5.88 -17.03
C ARG A 133 -14.52 -4.57 -16.37
N ALA A 134 -14.47 -4.50 -15.05
CA ALA A 134 -14.84 -3.29 -14.32
C ALA A 134 -13.97 -2.08 -14.73
N ARG A 135 -12.67 -2.29 -14.97
CA ARG A 135 -11.77 -1.25 -15.49
C ARG A 135 -12.16 -0.82 -16.90
N ALA A 136 -12.42 -1.76 -17.80
CA ALA A 136 -12.88 -1.46 -19.15
C ALA A 136 -14.21 -0.70 -19.15
N ASP A 137 -15.16 -1.11 -18.31
CA ASP A 137 -16.46 -0.46 -18.17
C ASP A 137 -16.31 0.96 -17.62
N PHE A 138 -15.51 1.15 -16.56
CA PHE A 138 -15.20 2.48 -16.03
C PHE A 138 -14.51 3.36 -17.08
N HIS A 139 -13.54 2.82 -17.82
CA HIS A 139 -12.89 3.54 -18.90
C HIS A 139 -13.89 3.96 -19.99
N GLN A 140 -14.75 3.06 -20.45
CA GLN A 140 -15.64 3.35 -21.57
C GLN A 140 -16.84 4.24 -21.21
N HIS A 141 -17.34 4.14 -19.98
CA HIS A 141 -18.66 4.69 -19.63
C HIS A 141 -18.63 5.79 -18.56
N ALA A 142 -17.54 5.99 -17.81
CA ALA A 142 -17.50 7.02 -16.79
C ALA A 142 -17.46 8.42 -17.41
N ALA A 143 -18.53 9.21 -17.19
CA ALA A 143 -18.65 10.57 -17.71
C ALA A 143 -17.61 11.55 -17.11
N ALA A 144 -17.27 11.36 -15.84
CA ALA A 144 -16.34 12.20 -15.07
C ALA A 144 -15.07 11.44 -14.67
N ARG A 145 -14.58 10.56 -15.55
CA ARG A 145 -13.48 9.63 -15.26
C ARG A 145 -12.24 10.32 -14.68
N ARG A 146 -11.84 11.44 -15.28
CA ARG A 146 -10.65 12.21 -14.85
C ARG A 146 -10.82 12.84 -13.47
N GLU A 147 -12.00 13.38 -13.18
CA GLU A 147 -12.29 14.01 -11.88
C GLU A 147 -12.26 12.96 -10.77
N VAL A 148 -12.86 11.79 -11.01
CA VAL A 148 -12.83 10.65 -10.08
C VAL A 148 -11.40 10.19 -9.83
N LEU A 149 -10.58 10.07 -10.87
CA LEU A 149 -9.17 9.69 -10.74
C LEU A 149 -8.35 10.76 -10.01
N ALA A 150 -8.55 12.03 -10.32
CA ALA A 150 -7.89 13.14 -9.62
C ALA A 150 -8.25 13.15 -8.13
N ASP A 151 -9.52 12.93 -7.78
CA ASP A 151 -10.00 12.87 -6.40
C ASP A 151 -9.46 11.66 -5.62
N ALA A 152 -9.28 10.52 -6.32
CA ALA A 152 -8.66 9.33 -5.75
C ALA A 152 -7.15 9.52 -5.50
N LEU A 153 -6.48 10.29 -6.37
CA LEU A 153 -5.06 10.66 -6.22
C LEU A 153 -4.84 11.83 -5.24
N ALA A 154 -5.89 12.56 -4.86
CA ALA A 154 -5.79 13.56 -3.80
C ALA A 154 -5.53 12.85 -2.46
N LEU A 155 -4.27 12.88 -2.02
CA LEU A 155 -3.67 12.11 -0.92
C LEU A 155 -4.30 12.39 0.45
N ARG A 156 -5.54 11.93 0.62
CA ARG A 156 -6.33 12.01 1.86
C ARG A 156 -6.10 10.73 2.67
N PRO A 157 -6.02 10.80 4.01
CA PRO A 157 -5.82 9.62 4.86
C PRO A 157 -6.83 8.48 4.62
N SER A 158 -8.07 8.82 4.26
CA SER A 158 -9.14 7.86 3.95
C SER A 158 -9.01 7.18 2.58
N ASN A 159 -8.17 7.70 1.68
CA ASN A 159 -8.19 7.37 0.25
C ASN A 159 -7.01 6.51 -0.18
N ALA A 160 -6.24 5.92 0.74
CA ALA A 160 -5.08 5.09 0.39
C ALA A 160 -5.41 3.97 -0.61
N TRP A 161 -6.54 3.27 -0.41
CA TRP A 161 -6.98 2.22 -1.33
C TRP A 161 -7.43 2.74 -2.69
N GLU A 162 -8.07 3.91 -2.71
CA GLU A 162 -8.50 4.57 -3.94
C GLU A 162 -7.28 5.04 -4.75
N CYS A 163 -6.28 5.62 -4.09
CA CYS A 163 -5.02 6.03 -4.71
C CYS A 163 -4.31 4.83 -5.36
N GLY A 164 -4.08 3.74 -4.62
CA GLY A 164 -3.47 2.52 -5.18
C GLY A 164 -4.27 1.93 -6.36
N SER A 165 -5.61 1.96 -6.26
CA SER A 165 -6.49 1.50 -7.34
C SER A 165 -6.40 2.40 -8.58
N ALA A 166 -6.33 3.72 -8.40
CA ALA A 166 -6.17 4.70 -9.47
C ALA A 166 -4.80 4.58 -10.16
N LEU A 167 -3.72 4.44 -9.38
CA LEU A 167 -2.38 4.22 -9.92
C LEU A 167 -2.29 2.91 -10.73
N SER A 168 -2.86 1.82 -10.20
CA SER A 168 -2.93 0.53 -10.91
C SER A 168 -3.85 0.58 -12.13
N PHE A 169 -4.88 1.43 -12.14
CA PHE A 169 -5.72 1.67 -13.30
C PHE A 169 -4.94 2.41 -14.40
N LEU A 170 -4.26 3.51 -14.05
CA LEU A 170 -3.52 4.36 -14.97
C LEU A 170 -2.29 3.67 -15.59
N SER A 171 -1.69 2.69 -14.91
CA SER A 171 -0.60 1.90 -15.50
C SER A 171 -1.07 0.91 -16.58
N VAL A 172 -2.36 0.54 -16.58
CA VAL A 172 -2.96 -0.35 -17.59
C VAL A 172 -3.69 0.43 -18.68
N LEU A 173 -4.33 1.54 -18.34
CA LEU A 173 -5.12 2.40 -19.23
C LEU A 173 -4.62 3.85 -19.10
N PRO A 174 -3.56 4.23 -19.84
CA PRO A 174 -2.80 5.44 -19.59
C PRO A 174 -3.35 6.70 -20.27
N GLU A 175 -4.54 6.65 -20.85
CA GLU A 175 -5.13 7.74 -21.65
C GLU A 175 -5.33 9.04 -20.86
N ASP A 176 -5.54 8.95 -19.54
CA ASP A 176 -5.71 10.11 -18.67
C ASP A 176 -4.41 10.56 -17.97
N VAL A 177 -3.30 9.84 -18.14
CA VAL A 177 -2.01 10.18 -17.52
C VAL A 177 -1.59 11.63 -17.82
N PRO A 178 -1.65 12.15 -19.06
CA PRO A 178 -1.26 13.53 -19.34
C PRO A 178 -2.05 14.58 -18.55
N ALA A 179 -3.33 14.31 -18.25
CA ALA A 179 -4.18 15.23 -17.50
C ALA A 179 -3.93 15.19 -15.99
N LEU A 180 -3.23 14.16 -15.50
CA LEU A 180 -3.02 13.89 -14.07
C LEU A 180 -1.54 13.93 -13.68
N VAL A 181 -0.66 14.47 -14.53
CA VAL A 181 0.79 14.45 -14.31
C VAL A 181 1.19 15.12 -12.99
N ASP A 182 0.56 16.24 -12.63
CA ASP A 182 0.90 16.93 -11.37
C ASP A 182 0.64 16.05 -10.14
N GLN A 183 -0.54 15.41 -10.08
CA GLN A 183 -0.89 14.50 -9.00
C GLN A 183 -0.01 13.25 -8.99
N LEU A 184 0.35 12.73 -10.16
CA LEU A 184 1.23 11.56 -10.29
C LEU A 184 2.67 11.88 -9.88
N VAL A 185 3.19 13.06 -10.22
CA VAL A 185 4.51 13.51 -9.76
C VAL A 185 4.51 13.71 -8.25
N GLU A 186 3.42 14.25 -7.68
CA GLU A 186 3.27 14.31 -6.22
C GLU A 186 3.31 12.91 -5.59
N CYS A 187 2.53 11.95 -6.10
CA CYS A 187 2.55 10.57 -5.62
C CYS A 187 3.93 9.91 -5.81
N ALA A 188 4.63 10.22 -6.90
CA ALA A 188 5.98 9.72 -7.17
C ALA A 188 7.04 10.20 -6.16
N THR A 189 6.73 11.29 -5.45
CA THR A 189 7.57 11.86 -4.37
C THR A 189 7.14 11.41 -2.97
N LEU A 190 6.15 10.53 -2.84
CA LEU A 190 5.70 10.04 -1.53
C LEU A 190 6.05 8.58 -1.29
N ASP A 191 6.44 8.28 -0.05
CA ASP A 191 6.67 6.91 0.38
C ASP A 191 5.40 6.07 0.25
N GLY A 192 5.57 4.84 -0.24
CA GLY A 192 4.49 3.86 -0.40
C GLY A 192 3.71 3.94 -1.72
N TRP A 193 3.84 5.03 -2.48
CA TRP A 193 3.20 5.19 -3.81
C TRP A 193 4.19 5.47 -4.94
N ALA A 194 5.46 5.71 -4.59
CA ALA A 194 6.46 6.18 -5.53
C ALA A 194 6.59 5.29 -6.77
N LEU A 195 6.71 3.97 -6.58
CA LEU A 195 6.92 3.02 -7.67
C LEU A 195 5.70 2.92 -8.59
N GLU A 196 4.51 2.85 -8.02
CA GLU A 196 3.25 2.74 -8.75
C GLU A 196 2.97 4.02 -9.56
N ALA A 197 3.23 5.19 -8.99
CA ALA A 197 3.08 6.47 -9.68
C ALA A 197 4.09 6.63 -10.83
N ARG A 198 5.36 6.24 -10.63
CA ARG A 198 6.36 6.20 -11.68
C ARG A 198 5.98 5.23 -12.80
N SER A 199 5.44 4.06 -12.44
CA SER A 199 4.95 3.07 -13.41
C SER A 199 3.76 3.60 -14.22
N ALA A 200 2.83 4.31 -13.58
CA ALA A 200 1.71 4.95 -14.26
C ALA A 200 2.18 6.05 -15.23
N LEU A 201 3.15 6.88 -14.83
CA LEU A 201 3.76 7.89 -15.72
C LEU A 201 4.47 7.24 -16.91
N ALA A 202 5.23 6.17 -16.67
CA ALA A 202 5.97 5.44 -17.70
C ALA A 202 5.06 4.69 -18.70
N ALA A 203 3.85 4.29 -18.28
CA ALA A 203 2.84 3.69 -19.16
C ALA A 203 2.26 4.69 -20.17
N GLY A 204 2.32 5.99 -19.86
CA GLY A 204 1.87 7.06 -20.74
C GLY A 204 2.67 7.19 -22.03
N ARG A 205 2.06 7.79 -23.06
CA ARG A 205 2.76 8.09 -24.32
C ARG A 205 3.87 9.11 -24.05
N ARG A 206 5.12 8.65 -24.13
CA ARG A 206 6.33 9.43 -23.81
C ARG A 206 6.34 10.84 -24.41
N ALA A 207 5.94 10.98 -25.68
CA ALA A 207 5.90 12.28 -26.37
C ALA A 207 4.91 13.30 -25.78
N GLU A 208 3.86 12.82 -25.11
CA GLU A 208 2.84 13.67 -24.47
C GLU A 208 3.17 13.88 -22.98
N VAL A 209 3.70 12.86 -22.30
CA VAL A 209 3.90 12.87 -20.84
C VAL A 209 5.21 13.55 -20.44
N LEU A 210 6.33 13.31 -21.13
CA LEU A 210 7.63 13.84 -20.66
C LEU A 210 7.69 15.36 -20.57
N PRO A 211 7.20 16.14 -21.56
CA PRO A 211 7.21 17.60 -21.43
C PRO A 211 6.44 18.08 -20.20
N LEU A 212 5.34 17.39 -19.84
CA LEU A 212 4.54 17.71 -18.66
C LEU A 212 5.23 17.29 -17.37
N VAL A 213 5.90 16.14 -17.34
CA VAL A 213 6.69 15.68 -16.19
C VAL A 213 7.82 16.67 -15.91
N ARG A 214 8.58 17.08 -16.93
CA ARG A 214 9.62 18.11 -16.81
C ARG A 214 9.07 19.39 -16.20
N GLN A 215 7.95 19.88 -16.73
CA GLN A 215 7.31 21.09 -16.23
C GLN A 215 6.84 20.94 -14.76
N ALA A 216 6.33 19.78 -14.38
CA ALA A 216 5.93 19.49 -13.00
C ALA A 216 7.13 19.39 -12.05
N VAL A 217 8.22 18.78 -12.49
CA VAL A 217 9.51 18.74 -11.76
C VAL A 217 10.02 20.17 -11.56
N ASP A 218 10.12 20.98 -12.61
CA ASP A 218 10.60 22.36 -12.57
C ASP A 218 9.81 23.22 -11.56
N ARG A 219 8.48 23.02 -11.47
CA ARG A 219 7.63 23.70 -10.49
C ARG A 219 7.93 23.32 -9.05
N ARG A 220 8.45 22.11 -8.80
CA ARG A 220 8.73 21.58 -7.46
C ARG A 220 10.14 21.90 -6.97
N LEU A 221 11.12 22.03 -7.87
CA LEU A 221 12.52 22.29 -7.49
C LEU A 221 12.73 23.46 -6.52
N PRO A 222 12.01 24.60 -6.61
CA PRO A 222 12.20 25.72 -5.70
C PRO A 222 11.87 25.43 -4.22
N ILE A 223 11.10 24.36 -3.95
CA ILE A 223 10.66 23.98 -2.61
C ILE A 223 11.15 22.58 -2.21
N ALA A 224 11.93 21.92 -3.05
CA ALA A 224 12.38 20.55 -2.85
C ALA A 224 13.55 20.50 -1.86
N ASP A 225 13.46 19.57 -0.90
CA ASP A 225 14.60 19.20 -0.05
C ASP A 225 15.48 18.12 -0.70
N ALA A 226 16.56 17.69 -0.02
CA ALA A 226 17.45 16.65 -0.53
C ALA A 226 16.74 15.31 -0.84
N LEU A 227 15.71 14.96 -0.07
CA LEU A 227 14.93 13.74 -0.29
C LEU A 227 14.04 13.88 -1.52
N ASP A 228 13.40 15.04 -1.71
CA ASP A 228 12.63 15.36 -2.90
C ASP A 228 13.51 15.31 -4.16
N TYR A 229 14.72 15.90 -4.13
CA TYR A 229 15.66 15.81 -5.25
C TYR A 229 15.98 14.36 -5.62
N ARG A 230 16.23 13.49 -4.62
CA ARG A 230 16.48 12.07 -4.87
C ARG A 230 15.28 11.39 -5.51
N ARG A 231 14.07 11.63 -4.98
CA ARG A 231 12.83 11.04 -5.51
C ARG A 231 12.49 11.53 -6.92
N LEU A 232 12.75 12.80 -7.22
CA LEU A 232 12.59 13.37 -8.56
C LEU A 232 13.63 12.78 -9.54
N ALA A 233 14.87 12.57 -9.09
CA ALA A 233 15.90 11.90 -9.89
C ALA A 233 15.49 10.46 -10.24
N GLU A 234 15.04 9.69 -9.25
CA GLU A 234 14.53 8.33 -9.46
C GLU A 234 13.32 8.31 -10.40
N LEU A 235 12.42 9.29 -10.28
CA LEU A 235 11.30 9.45 -11.20
C LEU A 235 11.79 9.68 -12.64
N LEU A 236 12.67 10.65 -12.86
CA LEU A 236 13.20 10.99 -14.18
C LEU A 236 13.95 9.82 -14.82
N HIS A 237 14.75 9.11 -14.03
CA HIS A 237 15.40 7.88 -14.45
C HIS A 237 14.37 6.80 -14.84
N HIS A 238 13.33 6.59 -14.02
CA HIS A 238 12.30 5.58 -14.28
C HIS A 238 11.49 5.86 -15.55
N VAL A 239 11.16 7.12 -15.84
CA VAL A 239 10.48 7.51 -17.09
C VAL A 239 11.47 7.64 -18.27
N GLY A 240 12.77 7.44 -18.01
CA GLY A 240 13.86 7.47 -18.99
C GLY A 240 14.17 8.85 -19.54
N ASP A 241 13.96 9.92 -18.79
CA ASP A 241 14.18 11.30 -19.21
C ASP A 241 15.57 11.80 -18.81
N GLU A 242 16.60 11.26 -19.47
CA GLU A 242 18.02 11.51 -19.16
C GLU A 242 18.42 12.99 -19.27
N GLU A 243 17.81 13.74 -20.19
CA GLU A 243 18.09 15.17 -20.35
C GLU A 243 17.61 15.96 -19.13
N ALA A 244 16.39 15.68 -18.66
CA ALA A 244 15.86 16.31 -17.47
C ALA A 244 16.59 15.84 -16.20
N LEU A 245 17.00 14.57 -16.14
CA LEU A 245 17.82 14.05 -15.05
C LEU A 245 19.17 14.77 -14.97
N HIS A 246 19.83 14.98 -16.11
CA HIS A 246 21.07 15.75 -16.15
C HIS A 246 20.85 17.21 -15.70
N ALA A 247 19.77 17.86 -16.16
CA ALA A 247 19.43 19.20 -15.73
C ALA A 247 19.15 19.28 -14.21
N LEU A 248 18.49 18.27 -13.64
CA LEU A 248 18.26 18.15 -12.20
C LEU A 248 19.58 18.06 -11.42
N VAL A 249 20.53 17.24 -11.90
CA VAL A 249 21.86 17.09 -11.29
C VAL A 249 22.65 18.39 -11.34
N GLU A 250 22.64 19.12 -12.47
CA GLU A 250 23.28 20.43 -12.54
C GLU A 250 22.63 21.46 -11.61
N SER A 251 21.29 21.43 -11.48
CA SER A 251 20.57 22.25 -10.50
C SER A 251 20.99 21.92 -9.07
N ALA A 252 21.11 20.63 -8.74
CA ALA A 252 21.51 20.17 -7.41
C ALA A 252 22.93 20.62 -7.03
N ARG A 253 23.88 20.62 -7.98
CA ARG A 253 25.26 21.13 -7.76
C ARG A 253 25.31 22.62 -7.42
N GLY A 254 24.40 23.41 -7.99
CA GLY A 254 24.28 24.83 -7.71
C GLY A 254 23.50 25.17 -6.44
N HIS A 255 22.97 24.16 -5.74
CA HIS A 255 22.07 24.37 -4.61
C HIS A 255 22.80 24.91 -3.36
N GLY A 256 22.10 25.73 -2.58
CA GLY A 256 22.67 26.34 -1.36
C GLY A 256 22.95 25.33 -0.24
N GLU A 257 22.19 24.24 -0.20
CA GLU A 257 22.31 23.20 0.82
C GLU A 257 23.36 22.16 0.45
N GLN A 258 24.20 21.78 1.42
CA GLN A 258 25.28 20.81 1.19
C GLN A 258 24.73 19.42 0.85
N GLU A 259 23.65 18.97 1.53
CA GLU A 259 23.06 17.65 1.30
C GLU A 259 22.56 17.46 -0.13
N VAL A 260 21.95 18.50 -0.72
CA VAL A 260 21.51 18.49 -2.12
C VAL A 260 22.71 18.43 -3.08
N ARG A 261 23.81 19.13 -2.76
CA ARG A 261 25.04 19.08 -3.57
C ARG A 261 25.71 17.71 -3.52
N ASP A 262 25.80 17.10 -2.35
CA ASP A 262 26.40 15.76 -2.18
C ASP A 262 25.60 14.70 -2.95
N LEU A 263 24.27 14.81 -2.97
CA LEU A 263 23.41 13.94 -3.77
C LEU A 263 23.73 14.01 -5.28
N ALA A 264 24.12 15.18 -5.78
CA ALA A 264 24.47 15.34 -7.20
C ALA A 264 25.68 14.48 -7.57
N ASP A 265 26.67 14.37 -6.66
CA ASP A 265 27.86 13.53 -6.85
C ASP A 265 27.53 12.04 -6.73
N GLU A 266 26.61 11.67 -5.82
CA GLU A 266 26.09 10.29 -5.71
C GLU A 266 25.40 9.84 -7.00
N LEU A 267 24.50 10.66 -7.55
CA LEU A 267 23.72 10.36 -8.75
C LEU A 267 24.57 10.18 -10.01
N LEU A 268 25.79 10.73 -10.05
CA LEU A 268 26.73 10.57 -11.16
C LEU A 268 27.66 9.36 -10.99
N SER A 269 27.75 8.83 -9.78
CA SER A 269 28.66 7.73 -9.44
C SER A 269 27.99 6.36 -9.55
N GLY A 270 26.66 6.31 -9.60
CA GLY A 270 25.85 5.09 -9.76
C GLY A 270 25.43 4.84 -11.20
#